data_AF-A0A4T0TKB1-F1
#
_entry.id   AF-A0A4T0TKB1-F1
#
_cell.length_a   1.000
_cell.length_b   1.000
_cell.length_c   1.000
_cell.angle_alpha   90.00
_cell.angle_beta   90.00
_cell.angle_gamma   90.00
#
_symmetry.space_group_name_H-M   'P 1'
#
loop_
_entity.id
_entity.type
_entity.pdbx_description
1 polymer ?
#
loop_
_entity_poly.entity_id
_entity_poly.type
_entity_poly.pdbx_seq_one_letter_code
_entity_poly.pdbx_strand_id
1 'polypeptide(L)'
;MMKIQGEQFVLPKSSKWTALLIAVGTFGFLGQILLTLGLRREKVGRASLGMYLQIVFALIFEKVFFNTTPEMLSVVGASLIIATSTIVAMNKNKNKTEEKENDERETLLRDERQRFIVTDAVSLSNDKDSKQETQAFVPSSEDFKNLNPTSSWDHTPFPGAIHDEPLGGDYSDPSGIEPPSEEAPDSPNGEGYELVKDMQGEEFFDYFYFYADEDPTHGYVDYVDSKYAFKEGLAGMTDSGRPFFRVESTPKITGPRKSIRLESNFNYTGGVVLLDVWRVPGSVCGLWPAFWSNGETYDWPEWGEIDIIEGVNAFTENQSSFHTASGCYISEGSSNKFTGKLTHDGELARTCSAFESNNEGCGIKDNHNNTYGTPLNKRDGGVFAMQWLPEYGISTWFFPRGHIPEDIEKGKPSPSQWGKPYAHLSNDGCEISEYFKHHQLIFDTTLAGDWSGRVWAEEEIWQEETCANMTGYATAEEYIREEGEAFEDAVWEIGYVKLYQ
;
A
#
# COMPACT_ATOMS: atom_id res chain seq x y z
N MET A 1 2.79 53.48 16.49
CA MET A 1 1.99 52.72 17.48
C MET A 1 1.38 51.56 16.72
N MET A 2 1.95 50.36 16.86
CA MET A 2 1.59 49.18 16.06
C MET A 2 0.23 48.67 16.54
N LYS A 3 -0.78 48.81 15.68
CA LYS A 3 -2.13 48.26 15.90
C LYS A 3 -2.20 46.95 15.13
N ILE A 4 -2.31 45.83 15.84
CA ILE A 4 -2.72 44.56 15.25
C ILE A 4 -4.19 44.39 15.62
N GLN A 5 -5.07 44.25 14.63
CA GLN A 5 -6.53 44.07 14.80
C GLN A 5 -7.27 45.18 15.58
N GLY A 6 -6.86 46.45 15.44
CA GLY A 6 -7.62 47.59 15.97
C GLY A 6 -7.50 47.86 17.47
N GLU A 7 -7.04 46.88 18.25
CA GLU A 7 -6.71 47.01 19.67
C GLU A 7 -5.32 47.67 19.86
N GLN A 8 -5.16 48.48 20.91
CA GLN A 8 -3.86 49.08 21.22
C GLN A 8 -2.94 48.05 21.86
N PHE A 9 -1.76 47.82 21.29
CA PHE A 9 -0.73 46.98 21.90
C PHE A 9 -0.26 47.61 23.23
N VAL A 10 -0.62 46.97 24.36
CA VAL A 10 -0.26 47.43 25.71
C VAL A 10 0.90 46.59 26.24
N LEU A 11 2.05 47.23 26.47
CA LEU A 11 3.17 46.60 27.17
C LEU A 11 2.90 46.58 28.69
N PRO A 12 3.26 45.48 29.39
CA PRO A 12 3.08 45.39 30.83
C PRO A 12 3.87 46.48 31.55
N LYS A 13 3.18 47.34 32.30
CA LYS A 13 3.77 48.49 33.02
C LYS A 13 4.41 48.12 34.36
N SER A 14 4.28 46.86 34.80
CA SER A 14 4.76 46.40 36.11
C SER A 14 5.68 45.19 35.95
N SER A 15 6.79 45.21 36.70
CA SER A 15 7.82 44.17 36.67
C SER A 15 7.30 42.78 37.02
N LYS A 16 6.23 42.69 37.82
CA LYS A 16 5.57 41.41 38.15
C LYS A 16 4.91 40.77 36.92
N TRP A 17 4.25 41.58 36.08
CA TRP A 17 3.60 41.08 34.87
C TRP A 17 4.60 40.64 33.81
N THR A 18 5.70 41.38 33.66
CA THR A 18 6.79 41.00 32.76
C THR A 18 7.45 39.69 33.21
N ALA A 19 7.69 39.51 34.52
CA ALA A 19 8.26 38.28 35.06
C ALA A 19 7.33 37.07 34.86
N LEU A 20 6.02 37.24 35.07
CA LEU A 20 5.03 36.19 34.81
C LEU A 20 4.98 35.81 33.32
N LEU A 21 5.05 36.78 32.42
CA LEU A 21 5.01 36.53 30.98
C LEU A 21 6.25 35.76 30.50
N ILE A 22 7.44 36.13 31.00
CA ILE A 22 8.69 35.39 30.71
C ILE A 22 8.62 33.97 31.29
N ALA A 23 8.08 33.80 32.50
CA ALA A 23 7.94 32.49 33.12
C ALA A 23 7.00 31.59 32.31
N VAL A 24 5.82 32.08 31.91
CA VAL A 24 4.87 31.32 31.08
C VAL A 24 5.50 30.94 29.75
N GLY A 25 6.22 31.86 29.09
CA GLY A 25 6.91 31.56 27.83
C GLY A 25 8.01 30.49 28.00
N THR A 26 8.83 30.61 29.04
CA THR A 26 9.96 29.69 29.27
C THR A 26 9.49 28.30 29.68
N PHE A 27 8.58 28.21 30.65
CA PHE A 27 8.04 26.93 31.11
C PHE A 27 7.11 26.29 30.07
N GLY A 28 6.34 27.08 29.33
CA GLY A 28 5.52 26.59 28.22
C GLY A 28 6.38 25.97 27.11
N PHE A 29 7.45 26.66 26.71
CA PHE A 29 8.37 26.16 25.69
C PHE A 29 9.13 24.91 26.15
N LEU A 30 9.65 24.91 27.38
CA LEU A 30 10.30 23.73 27.95
C LEU A 30 9.34 22.54 28.07
N GLY A 31 8.09 22.80 28.47
CA GLY A 31 7.03 21.78 28.55
C GLY A 31 6.73 21.17 27.19
N GLN A 32 6.65 21.98 26.13
CA GLN A 32 6.46 21.51 24.75
C GLN A 32 7.62 20.64 24.27
N ILE A 33 8.87 21.02 24.57
CA ILE A 33 10.04 20.18 24.26
C ILE A 33 9.97 18.84 24.98
N LEU A 34 9.68 18.84 26.28
CA LEU A 34 9.61 17.60 27.07
C LEU A 34 8.45 16.70 26.62
N LEU A 35 7.29 17.27 26.26
CA LEU A 35 6.17 16.53 25.71
C LEU A 35 6.53 15.87 24.38
N THR A 36 7.18 16.62 23.48
CA THR A 36 7.65 16.12 22.18
C THR A 36 8.66 15.00 22.36
N LEU A 37 9.62 15.15 23.29
CA LEU A 37 10.60 14.10 23.61
C LEU A 37 9.96 12.87 24.28
N GLY A 38 8.89 13.06 25.04
CA GLY A 38 8.11 11.97 25.65
C GLY A 38 7.36 11.15 24.60
N LEU A 39 6.70 11.81 23.66
CA LEU A 39 5.99 11.18 22.54
C LEU A 39 6.93 10.45 21.58
N ARG A 40 8.17 10.90 21.43
CA ARG A 40 9.21 10.21 20.65
C ARG A 40 9.74 8.92 21.30
N ARG A 41 9.52 8.70 22.61
CA ARG A 41 10.04 7.53 23.34
C ARG A 41 9.00 6.46 23.66
N GLU A 42 7.73 6.84 23.76
CA GLU A 42 6.64 5.92 24.07
C GLU A 42 5.56 5.99 22.98
N LYS A 43 4.99 4.84 22.62
CA LYS A 43 3.87 4.78 21.66
C LYS A 43 2.76 5.76 22.07
N VAL A 44 2.22 6.51 21.11
CA VAL A 44 1.22 7.57 21.30
C VAL A 44 0.10 7.17 22.28
N GLY A 45 -0.41 5.94 22.18
CA GLY A 45 -1.47 5.44 23.06
C GLY A 45 -1.12 5.36 24.56
N ARG A 46 0.16 5.24 24.95
CA ARG A 46 0.58 5.32 26.36
C ARG A 46 0.81 6.77 26.81
N ALA A 47 1.33 7.60 25.91
CA ALA A 47 1.59 9.00 26.18
C ALA A 47 0.29 9.82 26.38
N SER A 48 -0.79 9.48 25.66
CA SER A 48 -2.11 10.10 25.86
C SER A 48 -2.64 9.95 27.29
N LEU A 49 -2.37 8.81 27.95
CA LEU A 49 -2.76 8.60 29.35
C LEU A 49 -2.03 9.57 30.30
N GLY A 50 -0.77 9.88 30.01
CA GLY A 50 0.04 10.83 30.78
C GLY A 50 -0.41 12.28 30.63
N MET A 51 -0.99 12.65 29.48
CA MET A 51 -1.53 13.99 29.26
C MET A 51 -2.76 14.26 30.13
N TYR A 52 -3.60 13.25 30.39
CA TYR A 52 -4.75 13.41 31.29
C TYR A 52 -4.35 13.67 32.75
N LEU A 53 -3.15 13.26 33.19
CA LEU A 53 -2.65 13.57 34.52
C LEU A 53 -2.30 15.06 34.69
N GLN A 54 -2.11 15.81 33.60
CA GLN A 54 -1.81 17.24 33.65
C GLN A 54 -2.89 18.03 34.39
N ILE A 55 -4.17 17.66 34.24
CA ILE A 55 -5.27 18.32 34.94
C ILE A 55 -5.20 18.14 36.46
N VAL A 56 -4.74 16.97 36.92
CA VAL A 56 -4.58 16.67 38.34
C VAL A 56 -3.45 17.50 38.94
N PHE A 57 -2.30 17.56 38.25
CA PHE A 57 -1.18 18.40 38.67
C PHE A 57 -1.52 19.89 38.62
N ALA A 58 -2.30 20.33 37.62
CA ALA A 58 -2.78 21.71 37.53
C ALA A 58 -3.61 22.08 38.77
N LEU A 59 -4.56 21.25 39.19
CA LEU A 59 -5.39 21.52 40.38
C LEU A 59 -4.57 21.52 41.68
N ILE A 60 -3.57 20.64 41.79
CA ILE A 60 -2.65 20.62 42.93
C ILE A 60 -1.83 21.91 42.97
N PHE A 61 -1.24 22.31 41.84
CA PHE A 61 -0.44 23.54 41.76
C PHE A 61 -1.28 24.79 41.94
N GLU A 62 -2.52 24.81 41.46
CA GLU A 62 -3.45 25.92 41.67
C GLU A 62 -3.67 26.15 43.18
N LYS A 63 -3.93 25.07 43.91
CA LYS A 63 -4.08 25.12 45.37
C LYS A 63 -2.78 25.48 46.09
N VAL A 64 -1.64 24.94 45.66
CA VAL A 64 -0.35 25.17 46.33
C VAL A 64 0.18 26.60 46.11
N PHE A 65 0.08 27.12 44.90
CA PHE A 65 0.66 28.42 44.54
C PHE A 65 -0.31 29.60 44.69
N PHE A 66 -1.59 29.39 44.41
CA PHE A 66 -2.60 30.47 44.42
C PHE A 66 -3.55 30.39 45.62
N ASN A 67 -3.47 29.31 46.41
CA ASN A 67 -4.34 29.05 47.58
C ASN A 67 -5.84 29.14 47.23
N THR A 68 -6.18 28.88 45.97
CA THR A 68 -7.56 28.83 45.46
C THR A 68 -8.13 27.44 45.74
N THR A 69 -9.38 27.40 46.19
CA THR A 69 -10.11 26.13 46.34
C THR A 69 -10.78 25.82 44.99
N PRO A 70 -10.46 24.68 44.35
CA PRO A 70 -11.11 24.31 43.10
C PRO A 70 -12.61 24.14 43.32
N GLU A 71 -13.40 24.50 42.31
CA GLU A 71 -14.84 24.31 42.33
C GLU A 71 -15.18 22.82 42.45
N MET A 72 -16.26 22.49 43.16
CA MET A 72 -16.68 21.09 43.38
C MET A 72 -16.86 20.31 42.07
N LEU A 73 -17.26 20.98 40.99
CA LEU A 73 -17.37 20.40 39.64
C LEU A 73 -16.01 19.98 39.07
N SER A 74 -14.95 20.76 39.31
CA SER A 74 -13.59 20.45 38.86
C SER A 74 -13.02 19.24 39.58
N VAL A 75 -13.31 19.10 40.87
CA VAL A 75 -12.91 17.94 41.68
C VAL A 75 -13.60 16.66 41.19
N VAL A 76 -14.89 16.74 40.83
CA VAL A 76 -15.65 15.62 40.26
C VAL A 76 -15.08 15.23 38.89
N GLY A 77 -14.81 16.21 38.02
CA GLY A 77 -14.21 15.99 36.71
C GLY A 77 -12.83 15.30 36.78
N ALA A 78 -11.95 15.77 37.67
CA ALA A 78 -10.64 15.15 37.90
C ALA A 78 -10.76 13.71 38.40
N SER A 79 -11.73 13.43 39.27
CA SER A 79 -11.97 12.07 39.79
C SER A 79 -12.44 11.11 38.68
N LEU A 80 -13.27 11.61 37.75
CA LEU A 80 -13.74 10.83 36.60
C LEU A 80 -12.61 10.50 35.61
N ILE A 81 -11.72 11.45 35.36
CA ILE A 81 -10.55 11.26 34.50
C ILE A 81 -9.61 10.20 35.08
N ILE A 82 -9.38 10.21 36.39
CA ILE A 82 -8.57 9.19 37.06
C ILE A 82 -9.24 7.81 36.98
N ALA A 83 -10.55 7.73 37.19
CA ALA A 83 -11.31 6.48 37.14
C ALA A 83 -11.28 5.84 35.74
N THR A 84 -11.55 6.63 34.70
CA THR A 84 -11.52 6.17 33.29
C THR A 84 -10.11 5.75 32.86
N SER A 85 -9.09 6.52 33.22
CA SER A 85 -7.68 6.18 32.98
C SER A 85 -7.28 4.86 33.62
N THR A 86 -7.75 4.59 34.84
CA THR A 86 -7.48 3.35 35.57
C THR A 86 -8.19 2.16 34.92
N ILE A 87 -9.45 2.32 34.51
CA ILE A 87 -10.23 1.27 33.82
C ILE A 87 -9.57 0.88 32.50
N VAL A 88 -9.14 1.85 31.69
CA VAL A 88 -8.45 1.58 30.41
C VAL A 88 -7.12 0.86 30.63
N ALA A 89 -6.34 1.27 31.63
CA ALA A 89 -5.08 0.59 31.99
C ALA A 89 -5.32 -0.86 32.44
N MET A 90 -6.39 -1.12 33.20
CA MET A 90 -6.75 -2.47 33.65
C MET A 90 -7.25 -3.34 32.50
N ASN A 91 -8.08 -2.82 31.59
CA ASN A 91 -8.58 -3.57 30.43
C ASN A 91 -7.45 -3.93 29.47
N LYS A 92 -6.46 -3.05 29.27
CA LYS A 92 -5.28 -3.37 28.45
C LYS A 92 -4.43 -4.50 29.05
N ASN A 93 -4.30 -4.55 30.38
CA ASN A 93 -3.61 -5.65 31.06
C ASN A 93 -4.41 -6.96 30.99
N LYS A 94 -5.75 -6.89 31.03
CA LYS A 94 -6.62 -8.04 30.86
C LYS A 94 -6.47 -8.64 29.45
N ASN A 95 -6.57 -7.81 28.41
CA ASN A 95 -6.39 -8.26 27.02
C ASN A 95 -5.00 -8.86 26.79
N LYS A 96 -3.94 -8.26 27.36
CA LYS A 96 -2.57 -8.79 27.27
C LYS A 96 -2.38 -10.10 28.05
N THR A 97 -3.15 -10.32 29.11
CA THR A 97 -3.14 -11.59 29.86
C THR A 97 -3.89 -12.66 29.07
N GLU A 98 -5.02 -12.31 28.46
CA GLU A 98 -5.81 -13.20 27.59
C GLU A 98 -5.05 -13.59 26.32
N GLU A 99 -4.33 -12.68 25.67
CA GLU A 99 -3.42 -12.98 24.55
C GLU A 99 -2.32 -13.94 24.98
N LYS A 100 -1.69 -13.70 26.13
CA LYS A 100 -0.61 -14.56 26.63
C LYS A 100 -1.11 -15.95 27.04
N GLU A 101 -2.29 -16.04 27.65
CA GLU A 101 -2.94 -17.31 27.97
C GLU A 101 -3.34 -18.08 26.71
N ASN A 102 -3.80 -17.39 25.66
CA ASN A 102 -4.11 -18.01 24.36
C ASN A 102 -2.85 -18.51 23.64
N ASP A 103 -1.76 -17.74 23.64
CA ASP A 103 -0.47 -18.17 23.07
C ASP A 103 0.12 -19.38 23.81
N GLU A 104 0.07 -19.38 25.15
CA GLU A 104 0.50 -20.53 25.95
C GLU A 104 -0.38 -21.75 25.68
N ARG A 105 -1.69 -21.56 25.50
CA ARG A 105 -2.64 -22.64 25.17
C ARG A 105 -2.40 -23.20 23.77
N GLU A 106 -2.17 -22.37 22.76
CA GLU A 106 -1.82 -22.80 21.40
C GLU A 106 -0.48 -23.56 21.37
N THR A 107 0.49 -23.09 22.16
CA THR A 107 1.80 -23.76 22.31
C THR A 107 1.65 -25.14 22.96
N LEU A 108 0.83 -25.26 24.01
CA LEU A 108 0.53 -26.55 24.65
C LEU A 108 -0.21 -27.51 23.71
N LEU A 109 -1.16 -27.01 22.92
CA LEU A 109 -1.89 -27.79 21.90
C LEU A 109 -0.96 -28.23 20.75
N ARG A 110 0.07 -27.45 20.43
CA ARG A 110 1.11 -27.83 19.47
C ARG A 110 2.02 -28.93 20.01
N ASP A 111 2.43 -28.84 21.28
CA ASP A 111 3.24 -29.87 21.95
C ASP A 111 2.50 -31.20 22.15
N GLU A 112 1.19 -31.16 22.44
CA GLU A 112 0.37 -32.38 22.50
C GLU A 112 0.21 -33.03 21.11
N ARG A 113 0.00 -32.23 20.06
CA ARG A 113 -0.03 -32.74 18.67
C ARG A 113 1.30 -33.36 18.27
N GLN A 114 2.43 -32.74 18.64
CA GLN A 114 3.75 -33.31 18.38
C GLN A 114 4.00 -34.60 19.16
N ARG A 115 3.56 -34.71 20.43
CA ARG A 115 3.65 -35.96 21.18
C ARG A 115 2.80 -37.07 20.56
N PHE A 116 1.61 -36.77 20.07
CA PHE A 116 0.75 -37.76 19.39
C PHE A 116 1.44 -38.30 18.13
N ILE A 117 2.03 -37.43 17.30
CA ILE A 117 2.81 -37.80 16.11
C ILE A 117 4.02 -38.68 16.46
N VAL A 118 4.76 -38.36 17.53
CA VAL A 118 5.92 -39.16 17.96
C VAL A 118 5.49 -40.54 18.46
N THR A 119 4.34 -40.66 19.13
CA THR A 119 3.84 -41.93 19.66
C THR A 119 3.38 -42.87 18.53
N ASP A 120 2.74 -42.30 17.50
CA ASP A 120 2.39 -43.03 16.27
C ASP A 120 3.64 -43.44 15.47
N ALA A 121 4.65 -42.56 15.40
CA ALA A 121 5.94 -42.88 14.74
C ALA A 121 6.71 -44.01 15.44
N VAL A 122 6.65 -44.11 16.78
CA VAL A 122 7.29 -45.20 17.53
C VAL A 122 6.58 -46.54 17.27
N SER A 123 5.26 -46.53 17.05
CA SER A 123 4.50 -47.75 16.73
C SER A 123 4.83 -48.33 15.34
N LEU A 124 5.32 -47.49 14.41
CA LEU A 124 5.70 -47.87 13.04
C LEU A 124 7.17 -48.27 12.89
N SER A 125 7.99 -48.15 13.95
CA SER A 125 9.45 -48.39 13.91
C SER A 125 9.89 -49.86 14.12
N ASN A 126 8.96 -50.81 14.20
CA ASN A 126 9.26 -52.22 14.50
C ASN A 126 9.52 -53.11 13.28
N ASP A 127 9.66 -52.58 12.07
CA ASP A 127 10.08 -53.36 10.90
C ASP A 127 11.38 -52.83 10.28
N LYS A 128 12.32 -53.74 10.07
CA LYS A 128 13.76 -53.48 9.93
C LYS A 128 14.28 -53.47 8.48
N ASP A 129 15.37 -52.71 8.34
CA ASP A 129 16.55 -52.89 7.47
C ASP A 129 16.70 -52.14 6.12
N SER A 130 17.10 -50.85 6.26
CA SER A 130 18.28 -50.16 5.66
C SER A 130 18.37 -49.98 4.12
N LYS A 131 18.70 -48.82 3.50
CA LYS A 131 19.40 -47.58 3.89
C LYS A 131 18.98 -46.43 2.94
N GLN A 132 18.70 -45.22 3.44
CA GLN A 132 19.05 -43.94 2.77
C GLN A 132 18.91 -42.74 3.72
N GLU A 133 19.74 -41.73 3.50
CA GLU A 133 19.92 -40.52 4.31
C GLU A 133 18.63 -39.70 4.50
N THR A 134 18.51 -39.10 5.68
CA THR A 134 17.33 -38.38 6.17
C THR A 134 17.10 -37.06 5.44
N GLN A 135 16.02 -37.01 4.67
CA GLN A 135 15.42 -35.80 4.10
C GLN A 135 14.31 -35.30 5.05
N ALA A 136 14.30 -34.00 5.35
CA ALA A 136 13.22 -33.37 6.10
C ALA A 136 11.92 -33.41 5.27
N PHE A 137 10.84 -33.91 5.87
CA PHE A 137 9.53 -34.07 5.24
C PHE A 137 8.85 -32.70 5.10
N VAL A 138 9.01 -32.10 3.92
CA VAL A 138 8.08 -31.12 3.34
C VAL A 138 7.18 -31.94 2.41
N PRO A 139 5.84 -31.83 2.48
CA PRO A 139 4.97 -32.61 1.61
C PRO A 139 5.27 -32.27 0.14
N SER A 140 5.55 -33.30 -0.67
CA SER A 140 5.84 -33.19 -2.09
C SER A 140 4.57 -33.04 -2.93
N SER A 141 4.73 -32.60 -4.18
CA SER A 141 3.72 -32.37 -5.24
C SER A 141 2.74 -33.51 -5.59
N GLU A 142 2.70 -34.60 -4.82
CA GLU A 142 1.67 -35.64 -4.94
C GLU A 142 0.45 -35.40 -4.04
N ASP A 143 0.59 -34.63 -2.95
CA ASP A 143 -0.55 -34.29 -2.09
C ASP A 143 -1.51 -33.27 -2.75
N PHE A 144 -1.03 -32.53 -3.76
CA PHE A 144 -1.84 -31.64 -4.60
C PHE A 144 -2.76 -32.40 -5.58
N LYS A 145 -2.46 -33.67 -5.89
CA LYS A 145 -3.25 -34.46 -6.87
C LYS A 145 -4.60 -34.95 -6.31
N ASN A 146 -4.80 -34.88 -4.99
CA ASN A 146 -6.01 -35.39 -4.33
C ASN A 146 -7.01 -34.30 -3.91
N LEU A 147 -6.72 -33.03 -4.18
CA LEU A 147 -7.69 -31.95 -4.10
C LEU A 147 -8.25 -31.72 -5.51
N ASN A 148 -9.38 -32.36 -5.81
CA ASN A 148 -10.15 -32.03 -7.02
C ASN A 148 -10.53 -30.54 -6.99
N PRO A 149 -10.02 -29.69 -7.92
CA PRO A 149 -10.53 -28.34 -8.05
C PRO A 149 -11.82 -28.41 -8.86
N THR A 150 -12.97 -28.35 -8.20
CA THR A 150 -14.23 -28.09 -8.89
C THR A 150 -14.42 -26.58 -9.06
N SER A 151 -13.57 -25.96 -9.88
CA SER A 151 -13.89 -24.70 -10.57
C SER A 151 -12.83 -24.45 -11.66
N SER A 152 -12.99 -25.12 -12.81
CA SER A 152 -12.40 -24.68 -14.06
C SER A 152 -13.04 -23.33 -14.44
N TRP A 153 -12.24 -22.28 -14.57
CA TRP A 153 -12.71 -21.02 -15.15
C TRP A 153 -12.71 -21.16 -16.67
N ASP A 154 -13.90 -21.37 -17.23
CA ASP A 154 -14.07 -21.56 -18.68
C ASP A 154 -13.92 -20.22 -19.41
N HIS A 155 -12.93 -20.13 -20.30
CA HIS A 155 -12.83 -19.05 -21.29
C HIS A 155 -13.99 -19.16 -22.29
N THR A 156 -15.14 -18.57 -21.96
CA THR A 156 -16.24 -18.44 -22.92
C THR A 156 -16.21 -17.04 -23.54
N PRO A 157 -16.04 -16.90 -24.86
CA PRO A 157 -16.22 -15.62 -25.52
C PRO A 157 -17.72 -15.34 -25.63
N PHE A 158 -18.23 -14.33 -24.92
CA PHE A 158 -19.66 -14.00 -24.98
C PHE A 158 -20.01 -12.95 -26.05
N PRO A 159 -21.10 -13.18 -26.81
CA PRO A 159 -21.64 -12.27 -27.82
C PRO A 159 -22.68 -11.33 -27.20
N GLY A 160 -22.58 -10.02 -27.46
CA GLY A 160 -23.60 -9.08 -26.99
C GLY A 160 -23.27 -7.60 -27.09
N ALA A 161 -22.47 -7.16 -28.05
CA ALA A 161 -22.39 -5.74 -28.37
C ALA A 161 -23.54 -5.36 -29.31
N ILE A 162 -24.53 -4.62 -28.81
CA ILE A 162 -25.49 -3.87 -29.63
C ILE A 162 -25.57 -2.45 -29.08
N HIS A 163 -24.76 -1.55 -29.63
CA HIS A 163 -25.22 -0.42 -30.45
C HIS A 163 -24.01 0.42 -30.88
N ASP A 164 -23.64 0.27 -32.14
CA ASP A 164 -22.74 1.18 -32.86
C ASP A 164 -23.41 2.55 -33.07
N GLU A 165 -22.74 3.63 -32.69
CA GLU A 165 -22.67 4.84 -33.52
C GLU A 165 -21.27 5.45 -33.46
N PRO A 166 -20.74 6.00 -34.58
CA PRO A 166 -19.34 6.35 -34.71
C PRO A 166 -19.08 7.79 -34.25
N LEU A 167 -18.34 7.96 -33.15
CA LEU A 167 -17.70 9.24 -32.87
C LEU A 167 -16.42 9.35 -33.71
N GLY A 168 -16.52 10.13 -34.78
CA GLY A 168 -15.37 10.57 -35.57
C GLY A 168 -14.49 11.49 -34.73
N GLY A 169 -13.34 10.97 -34.31
CA GLY A 169 -12.20 11.72 -33.82
C GLY A 169 -10.95 11.23 -34.56
N ASP A 170 -10.13 12.17 -35.01
CA ASP A 170 -8.90 11.95 -35.75
C ASP A 170 -7.86 11.28 -34.83
N TYR A 171 -7.85 9.94 -34.79
CA TYR A 171 -6.90 9.15 -34.00
C TYR A 171 -5.52 9.18 -34.67
N SER A 172 -4.66 10.06 -34.15
CA SER A 172 -3.22 9.94 -34.33
C SER A 172 -2.73 8.74 -33.51
N ASP A 173 -2.21 7.74 -34.23
CA ASP A 173 -1.44 6.56 -33.79
C ASP A 173 -1.96 5.73 -32.58
N PRO A 174 -2.66 4.61 -32.81
CA PRO A 174 -3.24 3.75 -31.76
C PRO A 174 -2.23 2.81 -31.08
N SER A 175 -0.94 2.91 -31.38
CA SER A 175 0.01 1.86 -31.05
C SER A 175 0.84 2.09 -29.78
N GLY A 176 0.92 3.33 -29.26
CA GLY A 176 1.90 3.66 -28.22
C GLY A 176 3.35 3.34 -28.64
N ILE A 177 3.58 3.16 -29.93
CA ILE A 177 4.89 2.95 -30.53
C ILE A 177 5.42 4.35 -30.87
N GLU A 178 5.80 5.13 -29.86
CA GLU A 178 6.90 6.04 -30.12
C GLU A 178 8.16 5.18 -30.23
N PRO A 179 8.92 5.23 -31.35
CA PRO A 179 10.26 4.65 -31.38
C PRO A 179 11.07 5.24 -30.22
N PRO A 180 12.06 4.53 -29.65
CA PRO A 180 12.88 5.07 -28.57
C PRO A 180 13.64 6.28 -29.09
N SER A 181 13.06 7.46 -28.95
CA SER A 181 13.68 8.72 -29.31
C SER A 181 14.12 9.40 -28.03
N GLU A 182 15.43 9.61 -27.98
CA GLU A 182 16.21 10.29 -26.95
C GLU A 182 16.76 9.38 -25.84
N GLU A 183 18.03 9.66 -25.50
CA GLU A 183 18.90 8.86 -24.62
C GLU A 183 18.26 8.68 -23.24
N ALA A 184 18.44 7.49 -22.63
CA ALA A 184 18.04 7.24 -21.25
C ALA A 184 18.69 8.30 -20.32
N PRO A 185 17.98 8.84 -19.32
CA PRO A 185 18.56 9.79 -18.38
C PRO A 185 19.79 9.18 -17.72
N ASP A 186 20.90 9.94 -17.61
CA ASP A 186 22.24 9.58 -17.09
C ASP A 186 22.25 8.36 -16.13
N SER A 187 22.11 7.16 -16.71
CA SER A 187 22.12 5.89 -16.00
C SER A 187 23.49 5.31 -16.29
N PRO A 188 24.34 5.09 -15.27
CA PRO A 188 25.53 4.28 -15.47
C PRO A 188 25.06 2.95 -16.05
N ASN A 189 25.78 2.41 -17.03
CA ASN A 189 25.50 1.11 -17.62
C ASN A 189 25.10 0.11 -16.53
N GLY A 190 23.79 -0.12 -16.38
CA GLY A 190 23.21 -1.18 -15.55
C GLY A 190 23.44 -2.54 -16.21
N GLU A 191 24.66 -2.77 -16.68
CA GLU A 191 25.12 -4.03 -17.24
C GLU A 191 25.54 -4.92 -16.07
N GLY A 192 24.96 -6.13 -15.97
CA GLY A 192 25.38 -7.12 -14.98
C GLY A 192 24.39 -7.43 -13.85
N TYR A 193 23.10 -7.11 -14.02
CA TYR A 193 22.04 -7.55 -13.12
C TYR A 193 21.94 -9.09 -13.06
N GLU A 194 21.98 -9.66 -11.85
CA GLU A 194 21.78 -11.09 -11.62
C GLU A 194 20.39 -11.36 -11.04
N LEU A 195 19.77 -12.47 -11.45
CA LEU A 195 18.45 -12.86 -10.95
C LEU A 195 18.55 -13.28 -9.48
N VAL A 196 17.80 -12.59 -8.61
CA VAL A 196 17.76 -12.84 -7.16
C VAL A 196 16.48 -13.55 -6.75
N LYS A 197 15.34 -13.19 -7.35
CA LYS A 197 14.03 -13.79 -7.09
C LYS A 197 13.30 -14.07 -8.40
N ASP A 198 12.73 -15.26 -8.50
CA ASP A 198 11.90 -15.70 -9.62
C ASP A 198 10.55 -16.19 -9.06
N MET A 199 9.56 -15.31 -9.06
CA MET A 199 8.25 -15.52 -8.45
C MET A 199 7.25 -15.81 -9.57
N GLN A 200 7.00 -17.08 -9.86
CA GLN A 200 6.12 -17.50 -10.95
C GLN A 200 5.57 -18.91 -10.72
N GLY A 201 4.51 -19.26 -11.44
CA GLY A 201 3.92 -20.59 -11.37
C GLY A 201 3.43 -20.96 -9.98
N GLU A 202 3.56 -22.24 -9.62
CA GLU A 202 3.09 -22.79 -8.34
C GLU A 202 3.78 -22.15 -7.12
N GLU A 203 5.04 -21.75 -7.27
CA GLU A 203 5.87 -21.16 -6.21
C GLU A 203 5.59 -19.67 -6.00
N PHE A 204 4.74 -19.02 -6.82
CA PHE A 204 4.48 -17.59 -6.74
C PHE A 204 4.04 -17.17 -5.33
N PHE A 205 3.06 -17.87 -4.77
CA PHE A 205 2.48 -17.52 -3.46
C PHE A 205 3.44 -17.78 -2.29
N ASP A 206 4.49 -18.59 -2.47
CA ASP A 206 5.48 -18.87 -1.41
C ASP A 206 6.38 -17.67 -1.11
N TYR A 207 6.36 -16.64 -1.96
CA TYR A 207 7.09 -15.39 -1.77
C TYR A 207 6.28 -14.32 -1.02
N PHE A 208 5.01 -14.58 -0.69
CA PHE A 208 4.11 -13.57 -0.14
C PHE A 208 3.38 -14.03 1.12
N TYR A 209 3.16 -13.10 2.05
CA TYR A 209 2.19 -13.21 3.12
C TYR A 209 0.84 -12.66 2.66
N PHE A 210 -0.24 -13.31 3.05
CA PHE A 210 -1.59 -12.80 2.86
C PHE A 210 -1.92 -11.89 4.04
N TYR A 211 -1.89 -10.59 3.81
CA TYR A 211 -2.34 -9.59 4.77
C TYR A 211 -3.86 -9.74 4.96
N ALA A 212 -4.32 -9.75 6.21
CA ALA A 212 -5.72 -9.98 6.56
C ALA A 212 -6.18 -9.10 7.74
N ASP A 213 -5.56 -7.93 7.88
CA ASP A 213 -5.95 -6.89 8.84
C ASP A 213 -6.76 -5.79 8.14
N GLU A 214 -7.18 -4.77 8.90
CA GLU A 214 -7.93 -3.62 8.36
C GLU A 214 -7.13 -2.85 7.31
N ASP A 215 -7.80 -2.43 6.24
CA ASP A 215 -7.16 -1.69 5.15
C ASP A 215 -6.60 -0.34 5.65
N PRO A 216 -5.28 -0.08 5.53
CA PRO A 216 -4.68 1.19 5.95
C PRO A 216 -5.25 2.42 5.23
N THR A 217 -5.78 2.23 4.03
CA THR A 217 -6.43 3.27 3.19
C THR A 217 -7.95 3.35 3.39
N HIS A 218 -8.47 2.75 4.46
CA HIS A 218 -9.87 2.80 4.88
C HIS A 218 -10.88 2.36 3.81
N GLY A 219 -10.48 1.45 2.92
CA GLY A 219 -11.32 0.89 1.88
C GLY A 219 -12.49 0.08 2.41
N TYR A 220 -13.52 -0.06 1.58
CA TYR A 220 -14.68 -0.93 1.80
C TYR A 220 -14.37 -2.38 1.44
N VAL A 221 -13.28 -2.90 2.01
CA VAL A 221 -12.66 -4.18 1.69
C VAL A 221 -12.47 -5.04 2.95
N ASP A 222 -12.55 -6.36 2.78
CA ASP A 222 -12.24 -7.37 3.80
C ASP A 222 -11.10 -8.24 3.28
N TYR A 223 -9.86 -7.95 3.68
CA TYR A 223 -8.71 -8.75 3.26
C TYR A 223 -8.73 -10.12 3.94
N VAL A 224 -8.63 -11.17 3.15
CA VAL A 224 -8.76 -12.55 3.64
C VAL A 224 -7.42 -13.29 3.70
N ASP A 225 -7.30 -14.19 4.67
CA ASP A 225 -6.13 -15.07 4.78
C ASP A 225 -6.02 -16.07 3.62
N SER A 226 -4.83 -16.66 3.46
CA SER A 226 -4.55 -17.61 2.37
C SER A 226 -5.48 -18.82 2.38
N LYS A 227 -5.80 -19.36 3.56
CA LYS A 227 -6.66 -20.54 3.68
C LYS A 227 -8.05 -20.26 3.16
N TYR A 228 -8.62 -19.10 3.48
CA TYR A 228 -9.91 -18.66 2.96
C TYR A 228 -9.81 -18.38 1.46
N ALA A 229 -8.79 -17.62 1.04
CA ALA A 229 -8.58 -17.23 -0.36
C ALA A 229 -8.57 -18.43 -1.32
N PHE A 230 -7.78 -19.47 -1.01
CA PHE A 230 -7.73 -20.68 -1.83
C PHE A 230 -9.02 -21.51 -1.73
N LYS A 231 -9.61 -21.60 -0.54
CA LYS A 231 -10.85 -22.39 -0.32
C LYS A 231 -12.04 -21.82 -1.10
N GLU A 232 -12.16 -20.51 -1.17
CA GLU A 232 -13.28 -19.83 -1.84
C GLU A 232 -12.94 -19.44 -3.30
N GLY A 233 -11.77 -19.83 -3.81
CA GLY A 233 -11.37 -19.56 -5.20
C GLY A 233 -11.15 -18.06 -5.47
N LEU A 234 -10.69 -17.32 -4.47
CA LEU A 234 -10.20 -15.95 -4.61
C LEU A 234 -8.71 -15.91 -4.98
N ALA A 235 -7.95 -16.97 -4.69
CA ALA A 235 -6.59 -17.18 -5.19
C ALA A 235 -6.44 -18.59 -5.76
N GLY A 236 -5.57 -18.76 -6.75
CA GLY A 236 -5.30 -20.06 -7.35
C GLY A 236 -4.42 -19.99 -8.59
N MET A 237 -4.51 -21.03 -9.42
CA MET A 237 -3.81 -21.14 -10.70
C MET A 237 -4.82 -21.23 -11.83
N THR A 238 -4.56 -20.55 -12.94
CA THR A 238 -5.29 -20.76 -14.19
C THR A 238 -4.93 -22.11 -14.80
N ASP A 239 -5.73 -22.60 -15.74
CA ASP A 239 -5.44 -23.85 -16.48
C ASP A 239 -4.11 -23.79 -17.25
N SER A 240 -3.64 -22.58 -17.56
CA SER A 240 -2.36 -22.33 -18.20
C SER A 240 -1.16 -22.27 -17.25
N GLY A 241 -1.38 -22.50 -15.95
CA GLY A 241 -0.32 -22.51 -14.93
C GLY A 241 0.10 -21.11 -14.46
N ARG A 242 -0.73 -20.08 -14.66
CA ARG A 242 -0.47 -18.73 -14.14
C ARG A 242 -1.16 -18.51 -12.80
N PRO A 243 -0.47 -17.98 -11.77
CA PRO A 243 -1.13 -17.57 -10.53
C PRO A 243 -2.13 -16.44 -10.78
N PHE A 244 -3.28 -16.52 -10.11
CA PHE A 244 -4.28 -15.47 -10.10
C PHE A 244 -4.81 -15.22 -8.69
N PHE A 245 -5.26 -13.99 -8.46
CA PHE A 245 -6.01 -13.61 -7.27
C PHE A 245 -6.98 -12.48 -7.59
N ARG A 246 -8.13 -12.44 -6.90
CA ARG A 246 -9.25 -11.59 -7.30
C ARG A 246 -10.09 -11.10 -6.12
N VAL A 247 -10.84 -10.04 -6.38
CA VAL A 247 -11.95 -9.59 -5.52
C VAL A 247 -13.11 -10.58 -5.64
N GLU A 248 -13.88 -10.79 -4.55
CA GLU A 248 -15.10 -11.59 -4.65
C GLU A 248 -16.16 -10.91 -5.55
N SER A 249 -16.88 -11.69 -6.34
CA SER A 249 -17.92 -11.19 -7.26
C SER A 249 -19.33 -11.64 -6.85
N THR A 250 -19.55 -12.01 -5.58
CA THR A 250 -20.88 -12.35 -5.06
C THR A 250 -21.87 -11.23 -5.38
N PRO A 251 -23.01 -11.49 -6.07
CA PRO A 251 -23.88 -10.44 -6.61
C PRO A 251 -24.31 -9.39 -5.59
N LYS A 252 -24.64 -9.82 -4.37
CA LYS A 252 -24.96 -8.91 -3.26
C LYS A 252 -24.32 -9.34 -1.96
N ILE A 253 -23.78 -8.38 -1.22
CA ILE A 253 -23.15 -8.57 0.09
C ILE A 253 -23.66 -7.54 1.11
N THR A 254 -23.57 -7.85 2.40
CA THR A 254 -24.06 -6.96 3.48
C THR A 254 -22.98 -6.12 4.13
N GLY A 255 -21.71 -6.34 3.78
CA GLY A 255 -20.54 -5.72 4.40
C GLY A 255 -19.47 -5.39 3.35
N PRO A 256 -18.22 -5.14 3.79
CA PRO A 256 -17.10 -4.95 2.87
C PRO A 256 -16.88 -6.17 1.98
N ARG A 257 -16.36 -5.92 0.78
CA ARG A 257 -16.13 -6.96 -0.23
C ARG A 257 -14.80 -7.64 0.03
N LYS A 258 -14.78 -8.96 -0.04
CA LYS A 258 -13.56 -9.74 0.15
C LYS A 258 -12.56 -9.52 -0.96
N SER A 259 -11.30 -9.32 -0.58
CA SER A 259 -10.18 -9.14 -1.51
C SER A 259 -8.89 -9.70 -0.89
N ILE A 260 -7.77 -9.58 -1.60
CA ILE A 260 -6.48 -10.09 -1.19
C ILE A 260 -5.46 -8.95 -1.26
N ARG A 261 -4.62 -8.88 -0.21
CA ARG A 261 -3.37 -8.12 -0.19
C ARG A 261 -2.22 -9.07 0.09
N LEU A 262 -1.23 -9.08 -0.81
CA LEU A 262 -0.03 -9.90 -0.75
C LEU A 262 1.17 -9.01 -0.46
N GLU A 263 1.96 -9.34 0.55
CA GLU A 263 3.18 -8.62 0.90
C GLU A 263 4.38 -9.56 0.84
N SER A 264 5.45 -9.19 0.16
CA SER A 264 6.59 -10.10 -0.01
C SER A 264 7.22 -10.46 1.33
N ASN A 265 7.60 -11.73 1.51
CA ASN A 265 8.27 -12.22 2.72
C ASN A 265 9.76 -11.90 2.78
N PHE A 266 10.22 -11.01 1.91
CA PHE A 266 11.58 -10.50 1.83
C PHE A 266 11.52 -9.01 1.53
N ASN A 267 12.63 -8.33 1.85
CA ASN A 267 12.82 -6.93 1.49
C ASN A 267 13.91 -6.80 0.43
N TYR A 268 13.89 -5.69 -0.30
CA TYR A 268 14.95 -5.34 -1.24
C TYR A 268 15.26 -3.83 -1.19
N THR A 269 16.46 -3.49 -1.64
CA THR A 269 16.89 -2.10 -1.84
C THR A 269 17.63 -2.05 -3.17
N GLY A 270 17.13 -1.25 -4.11
CA GLY A 270 17.69 -1.14 -5.46
C GLY A 270 17.53 -2.42 -6.30
N GLY A 271 17.85 -2.31 -7.59
CA GLY A 271 17.76 -3.40 -8.56
C GLY A 271 16.77 -3.11 -9.68
N VAL A 272 16.35 -4.17 -10.36
CA VAL A 272 15.30 -4.16 -11.37
C VAL A 272 14.19 -5.12 -10.96
N VAL A 273 12.98 -4.61 -10.81
CA VAL A 273 11.76 -5.39 -10.64
C VAL A 273 11.05 -5.47 -11.99
N LEU A 274 10.78 -6.68 -12.45
CA LEU A 274 9.98 -6.94 -13.65
C LEU A 274 8.69 -7.66 -13.24
N LEU A 275 7.55 -7.11 -13.62
CA LEU A 275 6.24 -7.72 -13.47
C LEU A 275 5.66 -8.01 -14.87
N ASP A 276 5.57 -9.28 -15.24
CA ASP A 276 4.78 -9.73 -16.39
C ASP A 276 3.34 -9.98 -15.93
N VAL A 277 2.40 -9.21 -16.45
CA VAL A 277 0.96 -9.36 -16.21
C VAL A 277 0.25 -9.78 -17.49
N TRP A 278 -0.69 -10.71 -17.34
CA TRP A 278 -1.68 -11.04 -18.37
C TRP A 278 -2.96 -10.26 -18.16
N ARG A 279 -3.37 -10.10 -16.90
CA ARG A 279 -4.48 -9.23 -16.50
C ARG A 279 -4.15 -8.51 -15.20
N VAL A 280 -4.62 -7.28 -15.11
CA VAL A 280 -4.76 -6.51 -13.87
C VAL A 280 -6.26 -6.34 -13.59
N PRO A 281 -6.70 -5.97 -12.37
CA PRO A 281 -8.11 -5.69 -12.13
C PRO A 281 -8.62 -4.62 -13.10
N GLY A 282 -9.80 -4.84 -13.66
CA GLY A 282 -10.36 -4.01 -14.73
C GLY A 282 -10.61 -2.55 -14.34
N SER A 283 -10.91 -1.73 -15.34
CA SER A 283 -11.34 -0.33 -15.18
C SER A 283 -12.79 -0.29 -14.70
N VAL A 284 -13.01 -0.56 -13.41
CA VAL A 284 -14.34 -0.69 -12.80
C VAL A 284 -14.49 0.30 -11.64
N CYS A 285 -15.59 1.05 -11.67
CA CYS A 285 -15.95 1.98 -10.60
C CYS A 285 -15.89 1.32 -9.21
N GLY A 286 -15.23 1.99 -8.26
CA GLY A 286 -15.07 1.52 -6.89
C GLY A 286 -13.83 0.66 -6.65
N LEU A 287 -13.09 0.24 -7.67
CA LEU A 287 -11.80 -0.45 -7.49
C LEU A 287 -10.65 0.52 -7.25
N TRP A 288 -9.66 0.06 -6.47
CA TRP A 288 -8.34 0.67 -6.35
C TRP A 288 -7.28 -0.45 -6.22
N PRO A 289 -6.82 -1.00 -7.35
CA PRO A 289 -5.78 -2.01 -7.36
C PRO A 289 -4.39 -1.37 -7.48
N ALA A 290 -3.42 -1.98 -6.80
CA ALA A 290 -2.03 -1.54 -6.81
C ALA A 290 -1.03 -2.71 -6.89
N PHE A 291 0.04 -2.50 -7.64
CA PHE A 291 1.31 -3.21 -7.48
C PHE A 291 2.39 -2.19 -7.16
N TRP A 292 2.92 -2.27 -5.96
CA TRP A 292 3.70 -1.21 -5.34
C TRP A 292 4.73 -1.81 -4.39
N SER A 293 5.49 -0.94 -3.73
CA SER A 293 6.43 -1.38 -2.71
C SER A 293 6.63 -0.32 -1.64
N ASN A 294 6.76 -0.74 -0.40
CA ASN A 294 6.86 0.15 0.76
C ASN A 294 7.98 -0.28 1.70
N GLY A 295 8.69 0.67 2.28
CA GLY A 295 9.72 0.42 3.28
C GLY A 295 9.18 -0.29 4.53
N GLU A 296 9.92 -1.28 5.04
CA GLU A 296 9.56 -2.06 6.25
C GLU A 296 9.68 -1.23 7.54
N THR A 297 8.81 -0.23 7.71
CA THR A 297 8.72 0.62 8.90
C THR A 297 7.25 0.87 9.29
N TYR A 298 7.02 1.09 10.59
CA TYR A 298 5.72 1.52 11.10
C TYR A 298 5.52 3.05 11.01
N ASP A 299 6.57 3.77 10.63
CA ASP A 299 6.58 5.22 10.51
C ASP A 299 6.48 5.63 9.03
N TRP A 300 5.53 5.07 8.28
CA TRP A 300 5.24 5.54 6.93
C TRP A 300 5.02 7.06 6.92
N PRO A 301 5.54 7.83 5.95
CA PRO A 301 6.26 7.45 4.73
C PRO A 301 7.81 7.55 4.84
N GLU A 302 8.40 7.39 6.04
CA GLU A 302 9.81 7.71 6.28
C GLU A 302 10.82 6.88 5.44
N TRP A 303 10.47 5.65 5.06
CA TRP A 303 11.32 4.77 4.23
C TRP A 303 10.81 4.58 2.80
N GLY A 304 9.88 5.43 2.39
CA GLY A 304 9.46 5.57 1.02
C GLY A 304 8.44 4.53 0.58
N GLU A 305 7.64 4.93 -0.41
CA GLU A 305 6.69 4.12 -1.14
C GLU A 305 6.89 4.35 -2.64
N ILE A 306 6.84 3.28 -3.42
CA ILE A 306 6.98 3.32 -4.88
C ILE A 306 5.79 2.56 -5.48
N ASP A 307 4.89 3.29 -6.13
CA ASP A 307 3.76 2.72 -6.84
C ASP A 307 4.16 2.46 -8.29
N ILE A 308 4.15 1.18 -8.70
CA ILE A 308 4.56 0.78 -10.05
C ILE A 308 3.34 0.70 -10.95
N ILE A 309 2.27 0.09 -10.45
CA ILE A 309 0.95 0.07 -11.08
C ILE A 309 -0.06 0.59 -10.06
N GLU A 310 -0.76 1.67 -10.38
CA GLU A 310 -1.83 2.18 -9.54
C GLU A 310 -2.86 2.95 -10.36
N GLY A 311 -4.11 2.87 -9.93
CA GLY A 311 -5.23 3.61 -10.47
C GLY A 311 -6.49 3.36 -9.68
N VAL A 312 -7.52 4.18 -9.92
CA VAL A 312 -8.82 4.06 -9.27
C VAL A 312 -9.94 4.05 -10.29
N ASN A 313 -11.08 3.48 -9.90
CA ASN A 313 -12.32 3.59 -10.65
C ASN A 313 -12.17 3.12 -12.12
N ALA A 314 -12.63 3.93 -13.08
CA ALA A 314 -12.62 3.59 -14.50
C ALA A 314 -11.37 4.11 -15.23
N PHE A 315 -10.26 4.37 -14.53
CA PHE A 315 -9.01 4.81 -15.15
C PHE A 315 -8.49 3.80 -16.18
N THR A 316 -7.78 4.30 -17.19
CA THR A 316 -7.28 3.50 -18.32
C THR A 316 -5.78 3.67 -18.60
N GLU A 317 -5.18 4.70 -18.02
CA GLU A 317 -3.76 4.99 -17.99
C GLU A 317 -3.20 4.63 -16.62
N ASN A 318 -2.06 3.95 -16.61
CA ASN A 318 -1.33 3.64 -15.38
C ASN A 318 -0.71 4.88 -14.75
N GLN A 319 -0.67 4.94 -13.43
CA GLN A 319 0.09 5.91 -12.66
C GLN A 319 1.24 5.22 -11.92
N SER A 320 2.42 5.86 -11.94
CA SER A 320 3.45 5.62 -10.93
C SER A 320 3.57 6.82 -10.01
N SER A 321 3.65 6.57 -8.72
CA SER A 321 3.81 7.59 -7.68
C SER A 321 4.94 7.24 -6.74
N PHE A 322 5.44 8.27 -6.08
CA PHE A 322 6.44 8.14 -5.03
C PHE A 322 5.99 8.93 -3.82
N HIS A 323 5.99 8.28 -2.65
CA HIS A 323 5.65 8.91 -1.38
C HIS A 323 6.84 8.84 -0.43
N THR A 324 7.13 9.95 0.21
CA THR A 324 8.28 10.09 1.11
C THR A 324 7.92 10.98 2.30
N ALA A 325 8.84 11.09 3.26
CA ALA A 325 8.86 12.22 4.18
C ALA A 325 9.16 13.55 3.45
N SER A 326 9.08 14.68 4.17
CA SER A 326 9.36 16.01 3.63
C SER A 326 10.76 16.13 3.01
N GLY A 327 10.85 16.82 1.87
CA GLY A 327 12.13 17.23 1.25
C GLY A 327 12.50 16.54 -0.06
N CYS A 328 11.72 15.57 -0.52
CA CYS A 328 11.91 14.92 -1.82
C CYS A 328 10.97 15.51 -2.87
N TYR A 329 11.51 15.87 -4.03
CA TYR A 329 10.77 16.47 -5.14
C TYR A 329 11.24 15.95 -6.49
N ILE A 330 10.31 15.91 -7.46
CA ILE A 330 10.65 15.84 -8.88
C ILE A 330 11.25 17.19 -9.30
N SER A 331 12.56 17.22 -9.58
CA SER A 331 13.30 18.44 -9.95
C SER A 331 12.66 19.25 -11.08
N GLU A 332 12.68 20.58 -10.95
CA GLU A 332 12.31 21.48 -12.03
C GLU A 332 13.23 21.28 -13.25
N GLY A 333 12.65 21.01 -14.43
CA GLY A 333 13.40 20.69 -15.65
C GLY A 333 13.64 19.20 -15.92
N SER A 334 13.18 18.30 -15.04
CA SER A 334 13.20 16.85 -15.28
C SER A 334 12.14 16.35 -16.27
N SER A 335 11.28 17.23 -16.81
CA SER A 335 10.20 16.87 -17.73
C SER A 335 10.70 16.22 -19.03
N ASN A 336 11.96 16.43 -19.40
CA ASN A 336 12.59 15.76 -20.53
C ASN A 336 13.21 14.40 -20.18
N LYS A 337 13.10 13.92 -18.92
CA LYS A 337 13.64 12.61 -18.47
C LYS A 337 12.61 11.48 -18.45
N PHE A 338 11.32 11.80 -18.51
CA PHE A 338 10.24 10.82 -18.63
C PHE A 338 9.20 11.26 -19.68
N THR A 339 8.41 10.33 -20.22
CA THR A 339 7.43 10.63 -21.26
C THR A 339 6.07 11.03 -20.68
N GLY A 340 5.69 10.48 -19.52
CA GLY A 340 4.39 10.71 -18.88
C GLY A 340 4.14 12.14 -18.41
N LYS A 341 2.97 12.36 -17.81
CA LYS A 341 2.52 13.65 -17.29
C LYS A 341 2.40 13.62 -15.78
N LEU A 342 2.78 14.71 -15.12
CA LEU A 342 2.52 14.87 -13.69
C LEU A 342 1.01 14.84 -13.43
N THR A 343 0.61 14.24 -12.31
CA THR A 343 -0.82 14.03 -11.97
C THR A 343 -1.51 15.30 -11.49
N HIS A 344 -0.75 16.30 -11.05
CA HIS A 344 -1.24 17.60 -10.60
C HIS A 344 -0.51 18.75 -11.31
N ASP A 345 -0.96 19.97 -11.03
CA ASP A 345 -0.30 21.21 -11.47
C ASP A 345 0.49 21.88 -10.34
N GLY A 346 1.44 22.73 -10.71
CA GLY A 346 2.17 23.60 -9.78
C GLY A 346 3.23 22.89 -8.93
N GLU A 347 3.42 23.36 -7.70
CA GLU A 347 4.40 22.82 -6.75
C GLU A 347 3.95 21.48 -6.16
N LEU A 348 2.64 21.31 -5.94
CA LEU A 348 2.05 20.05 -5.42
C LEU A 348 2.34 18.87 -6.34
N ALA A 349 2.35 19.08 -7.65
CA ALA A 349 2.70 18.08 -8.66
C ALA A 349 4.09 17.45 -8.50
N ARG A 350 4.98 18.14 -7.79
CA ARG A 350 6.40 17.77 -7.70
C ARG A 350 6.79 17.23 -6.34
N THR A 351 6.09 17.60 -5.27
CA THR A 351 6.46 17.13 -3.93
C THR A 351 6.08 15.66 -3.78
N CYS A 352 7.07 14.84 -3.46
CA CYS A 352 6.85 13.44 -3.12
C CYS A 352 6.50 13.27 -1.64
N SER A 353 6.53 14.36 -0.86
CA SER A 353 6.20 14.32 0.55
C SER A 353 4.73 14.06 0.76
N ALA A 354 4.40 12.92 1.36
CA ALA A 354 3.01 12.58 1.69
C ALA A 354 2.42 13.51 2.76
N PHE A 355 3.28 14.12 3.60
CA PHE A 355 2.88 15.13 4.59
C PHE A 355 2.48 16.47 3.98
N GLU A 356 3.01 16.81 2.80
CA GLU A 356 2.80 18.11 2.13
C GLU A 356 1.74 18.02 1.04
N SER A 357 1.64 16.86 0.37
CA SER A 357 0.70 16.56 -0.71
C SER A 357 -0.65 16.03 -0.24
N ASN A 358 -0.89 15.94 1.07
CA ASN A 358 -2.09 15.29 1.61
C ASN A 358 -2.25 13.84 1.08
N ASN A 359 -1.18 13.05 1.21
CA ASN A 359 -1.12 11.64 0.80
C ASN A 359 -1.10 11.37 -0.72
N GLU A 360 -1.00 12.40 -1.57
CA GLU A 360 -0.98 12.20 -3.04
C GLU A 360 0.41 11.83 -3.58
N GLY A 361 1.48 12.24 -2.88
CA GLY A 361 2.85 12.06 -3.34
C GLY A 361 3.11 12.76 -4.67
N CYS A 362 4.19 12.35 -5.35
CA CYS A 362 4.52 12.86 -6.67
C CYS A 362 4.21 11.80 -7.74
N GLY A 363 3.06 11.95 -8.40
CA GLY A 363 2.58 11.03 -9.41
C GLY A 363 2.97 11.43 -10.84
N ILE A 364 3.29 10.43 -11.67
CA ILE A 364 3.46 10.53 -13.12
C ILE A 364 2.58 9.47 -13.78
N LYS A 365 1.65 9.92 -14.61
CA LYS A 365 0.70 9.09 -15.36
C LYS A 365 1.20 8.85 -16.78
N ASP A 366 1.03 7.63 -17.28
CA ASP A 366 1.31 7.30 -18.67
C ASP A 366 0.40 8.11 -19.62
N ASN A 367 0.90 8.43 -20.81
CA ASN A 367 0.15 9.21 -21.79
C ASN A 367 -0.82 8.38 -22.63
N HIS A 368 -0.80 7.06 -22.52
CA HIS A 368 -1.62 6.16 -23.31
C HIS A 368 -2.76 5.57 -22.48
N ASN A 369 -3.99 5.70 -22.99
CA ASN A 369 -5.24 5.21 -22.40
C ASN A 369 -5.41 3.67 -22.42
N ASN A 370 -4.32 2.94 -22.50
CA ASN A 370 -4.30 1.50 -22.70
C ASN A 370 -3.16 0.80 -21.96
N THR A 371 -2.65 1.45 -20.91
CA THR A 371 -1.61 0.89 -20.04
C THR A 371 -2.17 0.42 -18.70
N TYR A 372 -3.48 0.49 -18.48
CA TYR A 372 -4.09 0.02 -17.24
C TYR A 372 -5.49 -0.57 -17.46
N GLY A 373 -5.93 -1.40 -16.50
CA GLY A 373 -7.30 -1.89 -16.39
C GLY A 373 -7.83 -2.61 -17.63
N THR A 374 -9.08 -2.34 -17.99
CA THR A 374 -9.80 -3.07 -19.05
C THR A 374 -9.13 -2.93 -20.43
N PRO A 375 -8.68 -1.73 -20.85
CA PRO A 375 -7.93 -1.58 -22.11
C PRO A 375 -6.61 -2.35 -22.16
N LEU A 376 -5.87 -2.44 -21.04
CA LEU A 376 -4.66 -3.26 -20.94
C LEU A 376 -4.98 -4.76 -21.06
N ASN A 377 -6.03 -5.22 -20.37
CA ASN A 377 -6.43 -6.62 -20.41
C ASN A 377 -6.85 -7.06 -21.83
N LYS A 378 -7.48 -6.18 -22.61
CA LYS A 378 -7.87 -6.44 -24.01
C LYS A 378 -6.68 -6.67 -24.97
N ARG A 379 -5.46 -6.38 -24.54
CA ARG A 379 -4.21 -6.57 -25.32
C ARG A 379 -3.26 -7.58 -24.67
N ASP A 380 -3.79 -8.47 -23.83
CA ASP A 380 -3.03 -9.54 -23.16
C ASP A 380 -1.89 -9.03 -22.25
N GLY A 381 -2.09 -7.84 -21.68
CA GLY A 381 -1.19 -7.24 -20.70
C GLY A 381 0.17 -6.85 -21.28
N GLY A 382 1.23 -7.12 -20.50
CA GLY A 382 2.61 -6.74 -20.84
C GLY A 382 3.55 -6.85 -19.64
N VAL A 383 4.73 -6.22 -19.75
CA VAL A 383 5.72 -6.18 -18.69
C VAL A 383 5.85 -4.75 -18.17
N PHE A 384 5.60 -4.56 -16.87
CA PHE A 384 6.01 -3.37 -16.14
C PHE A 384 7.41 -3.60 -15.59
N ALA A 385 8.29 -2.62 -15.76
CA ALA A 385 9.65 -2.66 -15.25
C ALA A 385 9.90 -1.46 -14.36
N MET A 386 10.52 -1.67 -13.21
CA MET A 386 11.02 -0.62 -12.33
C MET A 386 12.52 -0.83 -12.12
N GLN A 387 13.31 0.19 -12.43
CA GLN A 387 14.73 0.25 -12.05
C GLN A 387 14.88 1.22 -10.88
N TRP A 388 15.49 0.74 -9.80
CA TRP A 388 15.86 1.55 -8.65
C TRP A 388 17.36 1.52 -8.45
N LEU A 389 17.98 2.69 -8.61
CA LEU A 389 19.40 2.92 -8.37
C LEU A 389 19.54 3.93 -7.22
N PRO A 390 19.94 3.51 -6.00
CA PRO A 390 19.97 4.39 -4.82
C PRO A 390 20.75 5.70 -4.97
N GLU A 391 21.71 5.76 -5.88
CA GLU A 391 22.55 6.93 -6.12
C GLU A 391 22.10 7.78 -7.34
N TYR A 392 21.09 7.32 -8.11
CA TYR A 392 20.74 7.91 -9.40
C TYR A 392 19.26 8.25 -9.56
N GLY A 393 18.36 7.36 -9.14
CA GLY A 393 16.93 7.55 -9.36
C GLY A 393 16.12 6.26 -9.36
N ILE A 394 14.82 6.44 -9.51
CA ILE A 394 13.84 5.37 -9.72
C ILE A 394 13.12 5.65 -11.03
N SER A 395 13.00 4.65 -11.90
CA SER A 395 12.41 4.79 -13.22
C SER A 395 11.45 3.64 -13.51
N THR A 396 10.33 3.91 -14.18
CA THR A 396 9.37 2.88 -14.58
C THR A 396 9.07 2.90 -16.08
N TRP A 397 8.90 1.71 -16.64
CA TRP A 397 8.54 1.45 -18.03
C TRP A 397 7.36 0.49 -18.10
N PHE A 398 6.61 0.58 -19.20
CA PHE A 398 5.64 -0.42 -19.60
C PHE A 398 5.96 -0.88 -21.02
N PHE A 399 6.03 -2.20 -21.21
CA PHE A 399 6.23 -2.84 -22.51
C PHE A 399 5.00 -3.69 -22.82
N PRO A 400 4.19 -3.32 -23.83
CA PRO A 400 3.00 -4.09 -24.17
C PRO A 400 3.37 -5.48 -24.69
N ARG A 401 2.46 -6.44 -24.53
CA ARG A 401 2.65 -7.80 -25.07
C ARG A 401 3.05 -7.76 -26.55
N GLY A 402 4.06 -8.55 -26.91
CA GLY A 402 4.62 -8.59 -28.27
C GLY A 402 5.72 -7.53 -28.56
N HIS A 403 5.96 -6.59 -27.64
CA HIS A 403 7.03 -5.59 -27.73
C HIS A 403 7.92 -5.59 -26.48
N ILE A 404 8.00 -6.73 -25.79
CA ILE A 404 8.88 -6.90 -24.63
C ILE A 404 10.33 -6.93 -25.13
N PRO A 405 11.25 -6.13 -24.56
CA PRO A 405 12.66 -6.15 -24.90
C PRO A 405 13.30 -7.55 -24.85
N GLU A 406 14.11 -7.89 -25.86
CA GLU A 406 14.70 -9.23 -26.02
C GLU A 406 15.62 -9.62 -24.84
N ASP A 407 16.25 -8.63 -24.21
CA ASP A 407 17.10 -8.79 -23.04
C ASP A 407 16.30 -9.20 -21.79
N ILE A 408 15.07 -8.68 -21.62
CA ILE A 408 14.10 -9.15 -20.61
C ILE A 408 13.72 -10.61 -20.87
N GLU A 409 13.35 -10.95 -22.11
CA GLU A 409 12.96 -12.32 -22.48
C GLU A 409 14.10 -13.33 -22.26
N LYS A 410 15.35 -12.89 -22.46
CA LYS A 410 16.56 -13.69 -22.21
C LYS A 410 17.01 -13.71 -20.74
N GLY A 411 16.30 -13.02 -19.84
CA GLY A 411 16.64 -12.95 -18.41
C GLY A 411 17.93 -12.19 -18.12
N LYS A 412 18.25 -11.17 -18.93
CA LYS A 412 19.44 -10.31 -18.79
C LYS A 412 19.07 -8.84 -18.98
N PRO A 413 18.18 -8.28 -18.13
CA PRO A 413 17.67 -6.94 -18.33
C PRO A 413 18.79 -5.89 -18.34
N SER A 414 18.70 -4.96 -19.28
CA SER A 414 19.62 -3.85 -19.51
C SER A 414 18.82 -2.55 -19.72
N PRO A 415 18.39 -1.88 -18.62
CA PRO A 415 17.53 -0.71 -18.69
C PRO A 415 18.04 0.45 -19.56
N SER A 416 19.36 0.58 -19.71
CA SER A 416 19.98 1.59 -20.58
C SER A 416 19.61 1.47 -22.06
N GLN A 417 19.09 0.31 -22.49
CA GLN A 417 18.68 0.04 -23.87
C GLN A 417 17.17 0.21 -24.10
N TRP A 418 16.37 0.43 -23.06
CA TRP A 418 14.92 0.49 -23.16
C TRP A 418 14.38 1.86 -23.58
N GLY A 419 15.24 2.86 -23.67
CA GLY A 419 14.87 4.24 -23.96
C GLY A 419 14.26 4.92 -22.73
N LYS A 420 13.49 5.98 -23.00
CA LYS A 420 12.99 6.88 -21.97
C LYS A 420 11.85 6.23 -21.15
N PRO A 421 11.91 6.23 -19.81
CA PRO A 421 10.83 5.74 -18.96
C PRO A 421 9.58 6.62 -19.06
N TYR A 422 8.41 6.08 -18.73
CA TYR A 422 7.21 6.93 -18.62
C TYR A 422 7.18 7.72 -17.32
N ALA A 423 7.81 7.23 -16.25
CA ALA A 423 8.02 7.96 -15.00
C ALA A 423 9.47 7.86 -14.52
N HIS A 424 10.01 8.96 -13.98
CA HIS A 424 11.37 9.01 -13.44
C HIS A 424 11.46 10.01 -12.29
N LEU A 425 11.89 9.50 -11.13
CA LEU A 425 12.31 10.31 -9.98
C LEU A 425 13.85 10.32 -9.94
N SER A 426 14.46 11.47 -10.17
CA SER A 426 15.92 11.60 -10.13
C SER A 426 16.46 11.79 -8.73
N ASN A 427 17.74 11.47 -8.53
CA ASN A 427 18.46 11.79 -7.30
C ASN A 427 18.74 13.31 -7.11
N ASP A 428 18.42 14.12 -8.13
CA ASP A 428 18.37 15.57 -8.01
C ASP A 428 16.98 15.99 -7.51
N GLY A 429 16.94 16.82 -6.46
CA GLY A 429 15.71 17.20 -5.77
C GLY A 429 15.19 16.15 -4.76
N CYS A 430 15.77 14.96 -4.73
CA CYS A 430 15.40 13.88 -3.82
C CYS A 430 16.57 12.90 -3.61
N GLU A 431 17.18 12.88 -2.42
CA GLU A 431 18.27 11.92 -2.13
C GLU A 431 17.68 10.50 -1.98
N ILE A 432 17.70 9.70 -3.05
CA ILE A 432 16.99 8.41 -3.12
C ILE A 432 17.46 7.46 -2.01
N SER A 433 18.76 7.39 -1.74
CA SER A 433 19.34 6.60 -0.66
C SER A 433 18.97 7.10 0.75
N GLU A 434 18.44 8.31 0.89
CA GLU A 434 17.89 8.82 2.14
C GLU A 434 16.44 8.34 2.33
N TYR A 435 15.62 8.49 1.28
CA TYR A 435 14.16 8.31 1.37
C TYR A 435 13.66 6.89 1.14
N PHE A 436 14.33 6.07 0.32
CA PHE A 436 13.83 4.74 -0.06
C PHE A 436 14.76 3.65 0.49
N LYS A 437 14.24 2.74 1.31
CA LYS A 437 15.05 1.68 1.98
C LYS A 437 14.21 0.46 2.33
N HIS A 438 14.75 -0.74 2.08
CA HIS A 438 14.21 -2.00 2.60
C HIS A 438 12.72 -2.20 2.28
N HIS A 439 12.37 -2.14 0.99
CA HIS A 439 10.99 -2.25 0.54
C HIS A 439 10.51 -3.70 0.50
N GLN A 440 9.24 -3.94 0.85
CA GLN A 440 8.49 -5.13 0.49
C GLN A 440 7.68 -4.86 -0.78
N LEU A 441 7.59 -5.83 -1.69
CA LEU A 441 6.68 -5.79 -2.84
C LEU A 441 5.26 -6.12 -2.37
N ILE A 442 4.28 -5.37 -2.87
CA ILE A 442 2.89 -5.48 -2.44
C ILE A 442 1.98 -5.55 -3.67
N PHE A 443 1.06 -6.51 -3.66
CA PHE A 443 -0.12 -6.50 -4.53
C PHE A 443 -1.36 -6.35 -3.66
N ASP A 444 -2.31 -5.53 -4.09
CA ASP A 444 -3.64 -5.55 -3.50
C ASP A 444 -4.72 -5.08 -4.46
N THR A 445 -5.95 -5.19 -4.00
CA THR A 445 -7.10 -4.51 -4.58
C THR A 445 -8.03 -4.10 -3.47
N THR A 446 -7.88 -2.88 -2.98
CA THR A 446 -8.88 -2.24 -2.12
C THR A 446 -10.06 -1.72 -2.96
N LEU A 447 -11.10 -1.28 -2.27
CA LEU A 447 -12.29 -0.70 -2.90
C LEU A 447 -12.72 0.58 -2.17
N ALA A 448 -13.16 1.60 -2.91
CA ALA A 448 -13.50 2.91 -2.36
C ALA A 448 -12.34 3.55 -1.54
N GLY A 449 -12.54 3.78 -0.24
CA GLY A 449 -11.51 4.31 0.64
C GLY A 449 -11.05 5.72 0.32
N ASP A 450 -9.84 6.04 0.80
CA ASP A 450 -9.28 7.40 0.82
C ASP A 450 -9.09 8.03 -0.57
N TRP A 451 -9.02 7.22 -1.63
CA TRP A 451 -8.90 7.70 -3.01
C TRP A 451 -10.11 7.36 -3.89
N SER A 452 -10.33 6.09 -4.25
CA SER A 452 -11.42 5.69 -5.18
C SER A 452 -12.79 6.17 -4.70
N GLY A 453 -13.05 6.07 -3.38
CA GLY A 453 -14.30 6.48 -2.76
C GLY A 453 -14.45 8.01 -2.70
N ARG A 454 -13.35 8.71 -2.37
CA ARG A 454 -13.31 10.17 -2.34
C ARG A 454 -13.66 10.78 -3.70
N VAL A 455 -13.11 10.25 -4.79
CA VAL A 455 -13.30 10.79 -6.15
C VAL A 455 -14.50 10.18 -6.88
N TRP A 456 -15.36 9.42 -6.18
CA TRP A 456 -16.50 8.71 -6.77
C TRP A 456 -17.46 9.61 -7.58
N ALA A 457 -17.73 10.80 -7.06
CA ALA A 457 -18.64 11.79 -7.63
C ALA A 457 -17.91 13.07 -8.09
N GLU A 458 -16.58 13.06 -8.11
CA GLU A 458 -15.75 14.18 -8.54
C GLU A 458 -15.31 13.99 -9.99
N GLU A 459 -15.23 15.08 -10.75
CA GLU A 459 -14.66 15.04 -12.10
C GLU A 459 -13.15 14.90 -11.99
N GLU A 460 -12.63 13.81 -12.56
CA GLU A 460 -11.20 13.56 -12.66
C GLU A 460 -10.73 13.90 -14.07
N ILE A 461 -9.55 14.51 -14.20
CA ILE A 461 -8.97 14.89 -15.51
C ILE A 461 -8.85 13.68 -16.45
N TRP A 462 -8.78 12.48 -15.87
CA TRP A 462 -8.47 11.22 -16.55
C TRP A 462 -9.67 10.26 -16.60
N GLN A 463 -10.87 10.74 -16.28
CA GLN A 463 -12.10 9.98 -16.38
C GLN A 463 -13.21 10.91 -16.88
N GLU A 464 -13.70 10.67 -18.11
CA GLU A 464 -14.65 11.57 -18.76
C GLU A 464 -15.98 11.72 -18.01
N GLU A 465 -16.39 10.69 -17.27
CA GLU A 465 -17.66 10.62 -16.56
C GLU A 465 -17.45 10.13 -15.13
N THR A 466 -18.10 10.74 -14.14
CA THR A 466 -17.96 10.33 -12.74
C THR A 466 -18.59 8.95 -12.50
N CYS A 467 -18.05 8.19 -11.55
CA CYS A 467 -18.60 6.86 -11.25
C CYS A 467 -20.03 6.91 -10.71
N ALA A 468 -20.39 7.98 -9.99
CA ALA A 468 -21.76 8.23 -9.61
C ALA A 468 -22.72 8.32 -10.81
N ASN A 469 -22.28 8.93 -11.93
CA ASN A 469 -23.10 9.02 -13.14
C ASN A 469 -23.08 7.72 -13.96
N MET A 470 -21.90 7.10 -14.12
CA MET A 470 -21.74 5.85 -14.86
C MET A 470 -22.58 4.71 -14.28
N THR A 471 -22.65 4.63 -12.94
CA THR A 471 -23.32 3.54 -12.23
C THR A 471 -24.74 3.90 -11.77
N GLY A 472 -25.03 5.19 -11.59
CA GLY A 472 -26.28 5.66 -10.99
C GLY A 472 -26.36 5.55 -9.46
N TYR A 473 -25.27 5.15 -8.79
CA TYR A 473 -25.21 5.00 -7.32
C TYR A 473 -24.67 6.25 -6.64
N ALA A 474 -25.29 6.62 -5.52
CA ALA A 474 -24.91 7.82 -4.78
C ALA A 474 -23.55 7.67 -4.06
N THR A 475 -23.21 6.47 -3.60
CA THR A 475 -21.92 6.19 -2.95
C THR A 475 -21.27 4.94 -3.51
N ALA A 476 -19.94 4.90 -3.46
CA ALA A 476 -19.15 3.75 -3.88
C ALA A 476 -19.53 2.48 -3.10
N GLU A 477 -19.72 2.59 -1.78
CA GLU A 477 -20.03 1.44 -0.92
C GLU A 477 -21.40 0.84 -1.21
N GLU A 478 -22.37 1.63 -1.66
CA GLU A 478 -23.66 1.11 -2.10
C GLU A 478 -23.50 0.28 -3.38
N TYR A 479 -22.79 0.81 -4.38
CA TYR A 479 -22.47 0.09 -5.61
C TYR A 479 -21.69 -1.20 -5.32
N ILE A 480 -20.64 -1.10 -4.50
CA ILE A 480 -19.80 -2.24 -4.11
C ILE A 480 -20.62 -3.33 -3.43
N ARG A 481 -21.66 -3.01 -2.64
CA ARG A 481 -22.52 -4.04 -2.03
C ARG A 481 -23.52 -4.66 -2.99
N GLU A 482 -24.05 -3.88 -3.91
CA GLU A 482 -25.24 -4.25 -4.70
C GLU A 482 -24.91 -4.86 -6.07
N GLU A 483 -23.72 -4.57 -6.62
CA GLU A 483 -23.34 -4.89 -8.01
C GLU A 483 -22.12 -5.82 -8.09
N GLY A 484 -22.21 -7.01 -7.49
CA GLY A 484 -21.11 -7.97 -7.44
C GLY A 484 -20.57 -8.43 -8.80
N GLU A 485 -21.45 -8.53 -9.80
CA GLU A 485 -21.11 -8.96 -11.16
C GLU A 485 -20.14 -7.97 -11.84
N ALA A 486 -20.14 -6.69 -11.44
CA ALA A 486 -19.21 -5.70 -11.97
C ALA A 486 -17.74 -6.01 -11.62
N PHE A 487 -17.49 -6.78 -10.56
CA PHE A 487 -16.14 -7.12 -10.09
C PHE A 487 -15.64 -8.47 -10.61
N GLU A 488 -16.31 -9.10 -11.58
CA GLU A 488 -15.83 -10.36 -12.18
C GLU A 488 -14.46 -10.23 -12.84
N ASP A 489 -14.18 -9.06 -13.43
CA ASP A 489 -12.90 -8.72 -14.06
C ASP A 489 -11.89 -8.09 -13.07
N ALA A 490 -12.19 -8.07 -11.76
CA ALA A 490 -11.29 -7.56 -10.73
C ALA A 490 -10.25 -8.62 -10.32
N VAL A 491 -9.39 -9.02 -11.27
CA VAL A 491 -8.44 -10.13 -11.14
C VAL A 491 -7.02 -9.72 -11.57
N TRP A 492 -6.06 -10.08 -10.74
CA TRP A 492 -4.65 -10.14 -11.13
C TRP A 492 -4.37 -11.53 -11.72
N GLU A 493 -3.75 -11.57 -12.89
CA GLU A 493 -3.24 -12.79 -13.51
C GLU A 493 -1.78 -12.57 -13.90
N ILE A 494 -0.88 -13.23 -13.18
CA ILE A 494 0.55 -12.91 -13.21
C ILE A 494 1.30 -13.95 -14.04
N GLY A 495 2.15 -13.49 -14.96
CA GLY A 495 3.14 -14.33 -15.62
C GLY A 495 4.31 -14.61 -14.69
N TYR A 496 4.99 -13.55 -14.24
CA TYR A 496 6.04 -13.61 -13.23
C TYR A 496 6.24 -12.25 -12.53
N VAL A 497 6.83 -12.29 -11.34
CA VAL A 497 7.60 -11.17 -10.79
C VAL A 497 9.06 -11.61 -10.68
N LYS A 498 9.99 -10.83 -11.21
CA LYS A 498 11.43 -11.10 -11.10
C LYS A 498 12.14 -9.91 -10.50
N LEU A 499 13.05 -10.18 -9.55
CA LEU A 499 13.96 -9.19 -8.98
C LEU A 499 15.38 -9.51 -9.42
N TYR A 500 16.06 -8.52 -9.99
CA TYR A 500 17.47 -8.57 -10.32
C TYR A 500 18.25 -7.51 -9.55
N GLN A 501 19.49 -7.80 -9.14
CA GLN A 501 20.37 -6.86 -8.43
C GLN A 501 21.83 -6.95 -8.89
#